data_AF-A0A2C4P906-F1
#
_entry.id   AF-A0A2C4P906-F1
#
_cell.length_a   1.000
_cell.length_b   1.000
_cell.length_c   1.000
_cell.angle_alpha   90.00
_cell.angle_beta   90.00
_cell.angle_gamma   90.00
#
_symmetry.space_group_name_H-M   'P 1'
#
loop_
_entity.id
_entity.type
_entity.pdbx_description
1 polymer ?
#
loop_
_entity_poly.entity_id
_entity_poly.type
_entity_poly.pdbx_seq_one_letter_code
_entity_poly.pdbx_strand_id
1 'polypeptide(L)'
;MLNDLESKLQSLLERNITSVSELESWLLDELRVTAEIEEEITSSLIAMYRDTNDRNKRNLHMYNQNTIQPLLKRYNAKFDQKFRESPFSDLLNEQKYSFMKKARLVKSKMFNEKNIALSIKEQKLITKYREIMSNISINWEGEQKTYAYVKAKLDNPNRAIREKAWYTLCEARSIVKIEIDCIMNELIQLRNEIALHAGFNNYSEYAFKQKNRDYSIEECYKLHESIEKYVVPIWEQLGVLSKKNLGVKKYRPWDLTPCKLPKAPFQNAIDLLNGVEEIFRKTDLYFYEKFIHIRKAGLIDVEERENKAPGAACFTFPHSKEVFVYSNFSPSFYAINALIHEVGHAFHFYKQFNNDSSMQERFLREEVAELYSLSLELLVMDKLNIFYKQEDGYKEVQRVQLYRALSLLMSSVAGDVFQHWLYSNPNHTSEERDKKYAELCKRYQYSSVNIAGLEDDIGASWLESFHYVQFPFYKIEYAIAQIGAMQLFQIYREDPKKAIAFFKEGANADWNLPIQEIYEKTGVTFDFSEERIESIASVIFDLINELK
;
A
#
# COMPACT_ATOMS: atom_id res chain seq x y z
N MET A 1 -19.65 17.52 -22.83
CA MET A 1 -18.65 16.82 -22.01
C MET A 1 -18.89 15.30 -21.96
N LEU A 2 -19.96 14.79 -21.34
CA LEU A 2 -20.23 13.32 -21.30
C LEU A 2 -20.45 12.74 -22.71
N ASN A 3 -21.31 13.37 -23.51
CA ASN A 3 -21.58 12.92 -24.89
C ASN A 3 -20.31 12.97 -25.77
N ASP A 4 -19.45 13.97 -25.57
CA ASP A 4 -18.19 14.08 -26.33
C ASP A 4 -17.21 12.98 -25.92
N LEU A 5 -17.14 12.67 -24.62
CA LEU A 5 -16.32 11.56 -24.10
C LEU A 5 -16.82 10.22 -24.65
N GLU A 6 -18.13 9.95 -24.58
CA GLU A 6 -18.72 8.73 -25.10
C GLU A 6 -18.50 8.62 -26.62
N SER A 7 -18.64 9.72 -27.36
CA SER A 7 -18.35 9.77 -28.79
C SER A 7 -16.87 9.46 -29.10
N LYS A 8 -15.92 9.96 -28.30
CA LYS A 8 -14.48 9.64 -28.44
C LYS A 8 -14.22 8.15 -28.21
N LEU A 9 -14.76 7.59 -27.11
CA LEU A 9 -14.61 6.17 -26.78
C LEU A 9 -15.27 5.26 -27.83
N GLN A 10 -16.44 5.65 -28.34
CA GLN A 10 -17.16 4.94 -29.39
C GLN A 10 -16.39 4.95 -30.71
N SER A 11 -15.82 6.11 -31.09
CA SER A 11 -14.97 6.22 -32.29
C SER A 11 -13.74 5.29 -32.23
N LEU A 12 -13.10 5.19 -31.07
CA LEU A 12 -12.02 4.21 -30.85
C LEU A 12 -12.51 2.76 -30.98
N LEU A 13 -13.69 2.46 -30.44
CA LEU A 13 -14.26 1.11 -30.50
C LEU A 13 -14.59 0.69 -31.94
N GLU A 14 -15.15 1.61 -32.73
CA GLU A 14 -15.60 1.37 -34.11
C GLU A 14 -14.48 1.39 -35.14
N ARG A 15 -13.28 1.85 -34.78
CA ARG A 15 -12.13 1.90 -35.69
C ARG A 15 -11.81 0.52 -36.25
N ASN A 16 -11.80 0.38 -37.57
CA ASN A 16 -11.37 -0.85 -38.23
C ASN A 16 -9.85 -1.02 -38.11
N ILE A 17 -9.42 -2.25 -37.81
CA ILE A 17 -8.02 -2.62 -37.65
C ILE A 17 -7.74 -3.71 -38.70
N THR A 18 -6.83 -3.43 -39.62
CA THR A 18 -6.53 -4.28 -40.79
C THR A 18 -5.08 -4.73 -40.85
N SER A 19 -4.25 -4.31 -39.90
CA SER A 19 -2.85 -4.74 -39.77
C SER A 19 -2.36 -4.70 -38.32
N VAL A 20 -1.21 -5.32 -38.06
CA VAL A 20 -0.53 -5.25 -36.75
C VAL A 20 -0.17 -3.80 -36.38
N SER A 21 0.35 -3.03 -37.34
CA SER A 21 0.70 -1.62 -37.11
C SER A 21 -0.51 -0.76 -36.75
N GLU A 22 -1.67 -1.02 -37.38
CA GLU A 22 -2.92 -0.36 -37.00
C GLU A 22 -3.41 -0.77 -35.61
N LEU A 23 -3.20 -2.03 -35.20
CA LEU A 23 -3.51 -2.48 -33.84
C LEU A 23 -2.63 -1.77 -32.80
N GLU A 24 -1.32 -1.67 -33.05
CA GLU A 24 -0.39 -0.94 -32.19
C GLU A 24 -0.77 0.54 -32.09
N SER A 25 -1.11 1.18 -33.21
CA SER A 25 -1.58 2.57 -33.20
C SER A 25 -2.90 2.72 -32.44
N TRP A 26 -3.82 1.77 -32.54
CA TRP A 26 -5.08 1.77 -31.80
C TRP A 26 -4.85 1.64 -30.29
N LEU A 27 -3.95 0.74 -29.86
CA LEU A 27 -3.57 0.58 -28.44
C LEU A 27 -2.98 1.86 -27.85
N LEU A 28 -2.12 2.56 -28.60
CA LEU A 28 -1.53 3.83 -28.17
C LEU A 28 -2.58 4.95 -28.04
N ASP A 29 -3.54 5.02 -28.97
CA ASP A 29 -4.63 5.99 -28.89
C ASP A 29 -5.59 5.69 -27.73
N GLU A 30 -5.91 4.40 -27.52
CA GLU A 30 -6.68 3.94 -26.35
C GLU A 30 -6.00 4.35 -25.05
N LEU A 31 -4.68 4.10 -24.95
CA LEU A 31 -3.86 4.46 -23.80
C LEU A 31 -3.90 5.97 -23.54
N ARG A 32 -3.75 6.79 -24.59
CA ARG A 32 -3.78 8.26 -24.48
C ARG A 32 -5.12 8.76 -23.97
N VAL A 33 -6.22 8.32 -24.59
CA VAL A 33 -7.57 8.74 -24.19
C VAL A 33 -7.89 8.30 -22.77
N THR A 34 -7.49 7.09 -22.39
CA THR A 34 -7.69 6.59 -21.02
C THR A 34 -6.88 7.39 -20.01
N ALA A 35 -5.63 7.72 -20.32
CA ALA A 35 -4.78 8.54 -19.46
C ALA A 35 -5.37 9.95 -19.20
N GLU A 36 -5.94 10.60 -20.22
CA GLU A 36 -6.61 11.89 -20.08
C GLU A 36 -7.79 11.81 -19.08
N ILE A 37 -8.60 10.76 -19.19
CA ILE A 37 -9.77 10.56 -18.32
C ILE A 37 -9.34 10.24 -16.89
N GLU A 38 -8.34 9.37 -16.73
CA GLU A 38 -7.81 8.96 -15.42
C GLU A 38 -7.21 10.15 -14.67
N GLU A 39 -6.51 11.04 -15.37
CA GLU A 39 -5.94 12.27 -14.81
C GLU A 39 -7.02 13.21 -14.28
N GLU A 40 -8.11 13.41 -15.02
CA GLU A 40 -9.24 14.24 -14.59
C GLU A 40 -9.97 13.66 -13.38
N ILE A 41 -10.17 12.33 -13.36
CA ILE A 41 -10.75 11.63 -12.21
C ILE A 41 -9.86 11.81 -10.99
N THR A 42 -8.55 11.61 -11.15
CA THR A 42 -7.56 11.76 -10.07
C THR A 42 -7.51 13.20 -9.55
N SER A 43 -7.54 14.18 -10.45
CA SER A 43 -7.57 15.60 -10.10
C SER A 43 -8.80 15.95 -9.26
N SER A 44 -9.98 15.42 -9.61
CA SER A 44 -11.20 15.61 -8.83
C SER A 44 -11.13 14.97 -7.43
N LEU A 45 -10.50 13.79 -7.33
CA LEU A 45 -10.27 13.10 -6.06
C LEU A 45 -9.33 13.90 -5.16
N ILE A 46 -8.20 14.36 -5.71
CA ILE A 46 -7.25 15.23 -4.99
C ILE A 46 -7.96 16.50 -4.51
N ALA A 47 -8.74 17.15 -5.37
CA ALA A 47 -9.49 18.34 -4.99
C ALA A 47 -10.42 18.07 -3.80
N MET A 48 -11.17 16.96 -3.81
CA MET A 48 -12.02 16.56 -2.68
C MET A 48 -11.19 16.25 -1.42
N TYR A 49 -10.05 15.57 -1.54
CA TYR A 49 -9.19 15.27 -0.39
C TYR A 49 -8.60 16.53 0.23
N ARG A 50 -8.25 17.53 -0.59
CA ARG A 50 -7.68 18.79 -0.13
C ARG A 50 -8.67 19.63 0.69
N ASP A 51 -9.97 19.43 0.50
CA ASP A 51 -11.06 20.09 1.20
C ASP A 51 -12.36 19.26 1.08
N THR A 52 -12.60 18.42 2.08
CA THR A 52 -13.73 17.51 2.13
C THR A 52 -15.06 18.22 2.40
N ASN A 53 -15.07 19.48 2.82
CA ASN A 53 -16.29 20.24 3.12
C ASN A 53 -16.85 20.97 1.89
N ASP A 54 -16.02 21.20 0.86
CA ASP A 54 -16.44 21.81 -0.40
C ASP A 54 -17.44 20.92 -1.16
N ARG A 55 -18.69 21.37 -1.21
CA ARG A 55 -19.78 20.67 -1.89
C ARG A 55 -19.55 20.51 -3.38
N ASN A 56 -18.92 21.47 -4.06
CA ASN A 56 -18.69 21.40 -5.50
C ASN A 56 -17.64 20.35 -5.82
N LYS A 57 -16.52 20.34 -5.07
CA LYS A 57 -15.47 19.31 -5.21
C LYS A 57 -16.01 17.91 -4.93
N ARG A 58 -16.81 17.77 -3.86
CA ARG A 58 -17.48 16.50 -3.52
C ARG A 58 -18.45 16.05 -4.61
N ASN A 59 -19.30 16.94 -5.10
CA ASN A 59 -20.27 16.61 -6.15
C ASN A 59 -19.57 16.21 -7.47
N LEU A 60 -18.46 16.89 -7.83
CA LEU A 60 -17.67 16.53 -9.01
C LEU A 60 -17.02 15.16 -8.84
N HIS A 61 -16.41 14.89 -7.68
CA HIS A 61 -15.84 13.58 -7.37
C HIS A 61 -16.90 12.48 -7.43
N MET A 62 -18.07 12.70 -6.81
CA MET A 62 -19.20 11.77 -6.85
C MET A 62 -19.73 11.56 -8.26
N TYR A 63 -19.79 12.61 -9.09
CA TYR A 63 -20.18 12.48 -10.49
C TYR A 63 -19.19 11.62 -11.27
N ASN A 64 -17.88 11.85 -11.09
CA ASN A 64 -16.83 11.05 -11.70
C ASN A 64 -16.91 9.58 -11.26
N GLN A 65 -17.14 9.32 -9.98
CA GLN A 65 -17.27 7.96 -9.43
C GLN A 65 -18.54 7.23 -9.92
N ASN A 66 -19.68 7.94 -10.02
CA ASN A 66 -20.97 7.32 -10.32
C ASN A 66 -21.33 7.33 -11.82
N THR A 67 -20.68 8.17 -12.62
CA THR A 67 -21.00 8.34 -14.05
C THR A 67 -19.82 8.00 -14.95
N ILE A 68 -18.67 8.65 -14.73
CA ILE A 68 -17.51 8.52 -15.64
C ILE A 68 -16.79 7.18 -15.46
N GLN A 69 -16.48 6.78 -14.23
CA GLN A 69 -15.80 5.50 -13.95
C GLN A 69 -16.59 4.28 -14.46
N PRO A 70 -17.93 4.17 -14.24
CA PRO A 70 -18.70 3.06 -14.81
C PRO A 70 -18.73 3.06 -16.33
N LEU A 71 -18.82 4.24 -16.96
CA LEU A 71 -18.73 4.36 -18.41
C LEU A 71 -17.38 3.82 -18.92
N LEU A 72 -16.27 4.27 -18.33
CA LEU A 72 -14.92 3.82 -18.68
C LEU A 72 -14.77 2.31 -18.47
N LYS A 73 -15.24 1.76 -17.35
CA LYS A 73 -15.23 0.30 -17.10
C LYS A 73 -15.95 -0.49 -18.20
N ARG A 74 -17.11 -0.02 -18.67
CA ARG A 74 -17.84 -0.66 -19.77
C ARG A 74 -17.08 -0.60 -21.08
N TYR A 75 -16.50 0.55 -21.42
CA TYR A 75 -15.71 0.69 -22.64
C TYR A 75 -14.41 -0.12 -22.58
N ASN A 76 -13.70 -0.14 -21.45
CA ASN A 76 -12.51 -0.98 -21.28
C ASN A 76 -12.84 -2.46 -21.49
N ALA A 77 -13.98 -2.96 -20.99
CA ALA A 77 -14.40 -4.34 -21.27
C ALA A 77 -14.63 -4.59 -22.78
N LYS A 78 -15.23 -3.62 -23.49
CA LYS A 78 -15.41 -3.68 -24.95
C LYS A 78 -14.09 -3.60 -25.70
N PHE A 79 -13.14 -2.78 -25.25
CA PHE A 79 -11.79 -2.70 -25.81
C PHE A 79 -11.00 -4.00 -25.59
N ASP A 80 -11.10 -4.60 -24.39
CA ASP A 80 -10.52 -5.91 -24.09
C ASP A 80 -11.11 -7.00 -25.01
N GLN A 81 -12.42 -6.95 -25.27
CA GLN A 81 -13.09 -7.85 -26.22
C GLN A 81 -12.61 -7.62 -27.66
N LYS A 82 -12.60 -6.37 -28.15
CA LYS A 82 -12.12 -6.01 -29.48
C LYS A 82 -10.67 -6.45 -29.69
N PHE A 83 -9.82 -6.24 -28.68
CA PHE A 83 -8.44 -6.69 -28.69
C PHE A 83 -8.35 -8.21 -28.86
N ARG A 84 -9.10 -8.96 -28.07
CA ARG A 84 -9.14 -10.43 -28.12
C ARG A 84 -9.67 -10.99 -29.44
N GLU A 85 -10.63 -10.32 -30.07
CA GLU A 85 -11.24 -10.73 -31.34
C GLU A 85 -10.40 -10.33 -32.57
N SER A 86 -9.41 -9.45 -32.39
CA SER A 86 -8.52 -9.03 -33.46
C SER A 86 -7.64 -10.19 -33.93
N PRO A 87 -7.58 -10.51 -35.23
CA PRO A 87 -6.69 -11.55 -35.74
C PRO A 87 -5.21 -11.17 -35.63
N PHE A 88 -4.91 -9.91 -35.26
CA PHE A 88 -3.56 -9.38 -35.13
C PHE A 88 -3.04 -9.42 -33.69
N SER A 89 -3.86 -9.75 -32.68
CA SER A 89 -3.45 -9.74 -31.27
C SER A 89 -2.31 -10.71 -30.98
N ASP A 90 -2.36 -11.89 -31.59
CA ASP A 90 -1.36 -12.96 -31.42
C ASP A 90 -0.06 -12.68 -32.20
N LEU A 91 -0.09 -11.70 -33.11
CA LEU A 91 1.05 -11.28 -33.92
C LEU A 91 1.84 -10.13 -33.28
N LEU A 92 1.35 -9.56 -32.17
CA LEU A 92 2.04 -8.50 -31.44
C LEU A 92 3.33 -9.04 -30.81
N ASN A 93 4.38 -8.21 -30.85
CA ASN A 93 5.67 -8.51 -30.27
C ASN A 93 5.55 -8.95 -28.80
N GLU A 94 6.01 -10.16 -28.49
CA GLU A 94 5.91 -10.73 -27.14
C GLU A 94 6.72 -9.96 -26.10
N GLN A 95 7.88 -9.42 -26.45
CA GLN A 95 8.70 -8.65 -25.50
C GLN A 95 8.01 -7.35 -25.10
N LYS A 96 7.29 -6.70 -26.02
CA LYS A 96 6.65 -5.41 -25.79
C LYS A 96 5.26 -5.51 -25.16
N TYR A 97 4.52 -6.59 -25.41
CA TYR A 97 3.08 -6.65 -25.11
C TYR A 97 2.65 -7.88 -24.29
N SER A 98 3.57 -8.74 -23.83
CA SER A 98 3.24 -10.00 -23.13
C SER A 98 2.31 -9.80 -21.93
N PHE A 99 2.64 -8.90 -21.00
CA PHE A 99 1.85 -8.69 -19.80
C PHE A 99 0.51 -8.02 -20.09
N MET A 100 0.49 -6.99 -20.94
CA MET A 100 -0.77 -6.38 -21.41
C MET A 100 -1.71 -7.44 -22.01
N LYS A 101 -1.19 -8.29 -22.90
CA LYS A 101 -1.95 -9.41 -23.49
C LYS A 101 -2.49 -10.34 -22.42
N LYS A 102 -1.64 -10.79 -21.49
CA LYS A 102 -2.03 -11.64 -20.37
C LYS A 102 -3.18 -10.98 -19.58
N ALA A 103 -3.02 -9.72 -19.19
CA ALA A 103 -3.99 -8.99 -18.38
C ALA A 103 -5.35 -8.84 -19.08
N ARG A 104 -5.37 -8.40 -20.35
CA ARG A 104 -6.60 -8.26 -21.14
C ARG A 104 -7.31 -9.59 -21.36
N LEU A 105 -6.56 -10.65 -21.68
CA LEU A 105 -7.12 -11.99 -21.87
C LEU A 105 -7.73 -12.55 -20.58
N VAL A 106 -7.05 -12.37 -19.45
CA VAL A 106 -7.56 -12.79 -18.14
C VAL A 106 -8.84 -12.05 -17.79
N LYS A 107 -8.85 -10.72 -17.94
CA LYS A 107 -10.02 -9.89 -17.66
C LYS A 107 -11.21 -10.23 -18.55
N SER A 108 -10.97 -10.46 -19.85
CA SER A 108 -12.01 -10.91 -20.79
C SER A 108 -12.57 -12.29 -20.42
N LYS A 109 -11.71 -13.25 -20.02
CA LYS A 109 -12.14 -14.60 -19.61
C LYS A 109 -12.93 -14.61 -18.30
N MET A 110 -12.56 -13.75 -17.36
CA MET A 110 -13.21 -13.63 -16.04
C MET A 110 -14.47 -12.77 -16.06
N PHE A 111 -14.76 -12.10 -17.18
CA PHE A 111 -15.92 -11.24 -17.30
C PHE A 111 -17.21 -12.06 -17.17
N ASN A 112 -18.08 -11.63 -16.25
CA ASN A 112 -19.42 -12.16 -16.10
C ASN A 112 -20.38 -10.99 -15.85
N GLU A 113 -21.40 -10.85 -16.69
CA GLU A 113 -22.35 -9.73 -16.60
C GLU A 113 -23.09 -9.70 -15.27
N LYS A 114 -23.37 -10.87 -14.66
CA LYS A 114 -24.02 -10.96 -13.34
C LYS A 114 -23.19 -10.29 -12.24
N ASN A 115 -21.86 -10.28 -12.38
CA ASN A 115 -20.97 -9.69 -11.40
C ASN A 115 -21.02 -8.15 -11.39
N ILE A 116 -21.56 -7.50 -12.42
CA ILE A 116 -21.66 -6.04 -12.47
C ILE A 116 -22.46 -5.49 -11.28
N ALA A 117 -23.64 -6.08 -11.02
CA ALA A 117 -24.49 -5.67 -9.90
C ALA A 117 -23.83 -5.93 -8.55
N LEU A 118 -23.11 -7.05 -8.41
CA LEU A 118 -22.39 -7.42 -7.20
C LEU A 118 -21.24 -6.44 -6.91
N SER A 119 -20.45 -6.06 -7.92
CA SER A 119 -19.38 -5.07 -7.77
C SER A 119 -19.89 -3.67 -7.40
N ILE A 120 -21.07 -3.27 -7.89
CA ILE A 120 -21.71 -2.01 -7.45
C ILE A 120 -22.07 -2.07 -5.97
N LYS A 121 -22.61 -3.21 -5.52
CA LYS A 121 -22.97 -3.43 -4.12
C LYS A 121 -21.74 -3.47 -3.21
N GLU A 122 -20.67 -4.14 -3.64
CA GLU A 122 -19.36 -4.14 -2.98
C GLU A 122 -18.85 -2.71 -2.79
N GLN A 123 -18.89 -1.88 -3.84
CA GLN A 123 -18.41 -0.50 -3.76
C GLN A 123 -19.21 0.35 -2.76
N LYS A 124 -20.53 0.14 -2.66
CA LYS A 124 -21.38 0.82 -1.66
C LYS A 124 -21.00 0.44 -0.23
N LEU A 125 -20.72 -0.83 0.01
CA LEU A 125 -20.27 -1.34 1.32
C LEU A 125 -18.90 -0.77 1.70
N ILE A 126 -17.97 -0.71 0.75
CA ILE A 126 -16.67 -0.06 0.93
C ILE A 126 -16.82 1.41 1.31
N THR A 127 -17.71 2.15 0.62
CA THR A 127 -18.00 3.55 0.96
C THR A 127 -18.59 3.68 2.37
N LYS A 128 -19.56 2.84 2.73
CA LYS A 128 -20.15 2.84 4.08
C LYS A 128 -19.10 2.57 5.18
N TYR A 129 -18.19 1.62 4.95
CA TYR A 129 -17.08 1.37 5.88
C TYR A 129 -16.20 2.62 6.05
N ARG A 130 -15.84 3.30 4.95
CA ARG A 130 -15.05 4.54 5.02
C ARG A 130 -15.73 5.61 5.86
N GLU A 131 -17.03 5.82 5.64
CA GLU A 131 -17.84 6.80 6.38
C GLU A 131 -17.89 6.49 7.88
N ILE A 132 -18.11 5.22 8.25
CA ILE A 132 -18.11 4.80 9.66
C ILE A 132 -16.75 5.09 10.29
N MET A 133 -15.66 4.63 9.64
CA MET A 133 -14.31 4.78 10.19
C MET A 133 -13.85 6.24 10.28
N SER A 134 -14.23 7.10 9.33
CA SER A 134 -13.87 8.52 9.37
C SER A 134 -14.64 9.31 10.44
N ASN A 135 -15.83 8.84 10.83
CA ASN A 135 -16.69 9.52 11.80
C ASN A 135 -16.44 9.11 13.25
N ILE A 136 -15.46 8.23 13.52
CA ILE A 136 -15.11 7.86 14.88
C ILE A 136 -14.54 9.08 15.62
N SER A 137 -15.27 9.52 16.64
CA SER A 137 -14.87 10.59 17.56
C SER A 137 -14.68 10.04 18.97
N ILE A 138 -13.58 10.43 19.61
CA ILE A 138 -13.18 9.94 20.92
C ILE A 138 -13.11 11.12 21.89
N ASN A 139 -13.76 10.99 23.05
CA ASN A 139 -13.54 11.91 24.16
C ASN A 139 -12.19 11.62 24.83
N TRP A 140 -11.19 12.43 24.55
CA TRP A 140 -9.88 12.35 25.16
C TRP A 140 -9.67 13.55 26.09
N GLU A 141 -9.73 13.31 27.40
CA GLU A 141 -9.47 14.33 28.44
C GLU A 141 -10.46 15.51 28.42
N GLY A 142 -11.72 15.25 28.06
CA GLY A 142 -12.78 16.26 28.01
C GLY A 142 -12.91 16.94 26.65
N GLU A 143 -12.04 16.62 25.69
CA GLU A 143 -12.07 17.16 24.34
C GLU A 143 -12.39 16.07 23.32
N GLN A 144 -13.19 16.41 22.31
CA GLN A 144 -13.43 15.52 21.16
C GLN A 144 -12.19 15.49 20.27
N LYS A 145 -11.64 14.29 20.07
CA LYS A 145 -10.44 14.03 19.26
C LYS A 145 -10.71 12.95 18.23
N THR A 146 -9.96 12.98 17.14
CA THR A 146 -10.02 11.96 16.09
C THR A 146 -9.37 10.65 16.56
N TYR A 147 -9.74 9.54 15.93
CA TYR A 147 -9.09 8.24 16.15
C TYR A 147 -7.56 8.31 15.97
N ALA A 148 -7.09 8.97 14.92
CA ALA A 148 -5.67 9.13 14.61
C ALA A 148 -4.91 9.89 15.71
N TYR A 149 -5.53 10.92 16.30
CA TYR A 149 -4.92 11.68 17.40
C TYR A 149 -4.66 10.79 18.62
N VAL A 150 -5.63 9.95 19.00
CA VAL A 150 -5.50 9.04 20.15
C VAL A 150 -4.51 7.92 19.83
N LYS A 151 -4.52 7.40 18.60
CA LYS A 151 -3.54 6.39 18.14
C LYS A 151 -2.09 6.89 18.26
N ALA A 152 -1.83 8.16 17.94
CA ALA A 152 -0.51 8.77 18.12
C ALA A 152 -0.05 8.83 19.59
N LYS A 153 -0.95 8.69 20.57
CA LYS A 153 -0.58 8.62 22.01
C LYS A 153 0.03 7.28 22.40
N LEU A 154 -0.06 6.26 21.54
CA LEU A 154 0.64 4.99 21.75
C LEU A 154 2.16 5.18 21.70
N ASP A 155 2.70 6.23 21.12
CA ASP A 155 4.14 6.50 21.11
C ASP A 155 4.60 7.37 22.30
N ASN A 156 3.72 7.65 23.27
CA ASN A 156 4.05 8.53 24.39
C ASN A 156 5.10 7.89 25.32
N PRO A 157 6.12 8.64 25.80
CA PRO A 157 7.11 8.10 26.74
C PRO A 157 6.49 7.62 28.06
N ASN A 158 5.37 8.22 28.49
CA ASN A 158 4.63 7.81 29.67
C ASN A 158 3.74 6.59 29.36
N ARG A 159 4.08 5.46 29.99
CA ARG A 159 3.35 4.19 29.86
C ARG A 159 1.87 4.28 30.21
N ALA A 160 1.50 5.08 31.23
CA ALA A 160 0.11 5.23 31.62
C ALA A 160 -0.73 5.91 30.52
N ILE A 161 -0.12 6.84 29.78
CA ILE A 161 -0.77 7.49 28.63
C ILE A 161 -0.98 6.48 27.50
N ARG A 162 0.03 5.64 27.22
CA ARG A 162 -0.08 4.59 26.20
C ARG A 162 -1.17 3.57 26.55
N GLU A 163 -1.21 3.14 27.81
CA GLU A 163 -2.21 2.19 28.31
C GLU A 163 -3.62 2.76 28.19
N LYS A 164 -3.84 4.00 28.66
CA LYS A 164 -5.11 4.72 28.50
C LYS A 164 -5.50 4.84 27.03
N ALA A 165 -4.56 5.22 26.16
CA ALA A 165 -4.79 5.35 24.72
C ALA A 165 -5.22 4.03 24.09
N TRP A 166 -4.52 2.94 24.42
CA TRP A 166 -4.82 1.61 23.90
C TRP A 166 -6.24 1.17 24.27
N TYR A 167 -6.64 1.26 25.54
CA TYR A 167 -8.02 0.92 25.94
C TYR A 167 -9.07 1.85 25.32
N THR A 168 -8.79 3.15 25.23
CA THR A 168 -9.72 4.11 24.61
C THR A 168 -9.95 3.78 23.13
N LEU A 169 -8.91 3.32 22.42
CA LEU A 169 -9.04 2.86 21.04
C LEU A 169 -9.84 1.55 20.96
N CYS A 170 -9.75 0.66 21.94
CA CYS A 170 -10.58 -0.55 22.03
C CYS A 170 -12.06 -0.19 22.19
N GLU A 171 -12.38 0.73 23.11
CA GLU A 171 -13.73 1.25 23.29
C GLU A 171 -14.28 1.90 22.02
N ALA A 172 -13.47 2.72 21.35
CA ALA A 172 -13.87 3.35 20.09
C ALA A 172 -14.20 2.31 18.99
N ARG A 173 -13.42 1.22 18.92
CA ARG A 173 -13.68 0.12 18.00
C ARG A 173 -14.94 -0.66 18.35
N SER A 174 -15.19 -0.91 19.63
CA SER A 174 -16.36 -1.68 20.07
C SER A 174 -17.68 -1.00 19.70
N ILE A 175 -17.71 0.35 19.70
CA ILE A 175 -18.87 1.15 19.29
C ILE A 175 -19.27 0.87 17.84
N VAL A 176 -18.30 0.74 16.92
CA VAL A 176 -18.55 0.56 15.48
C VAL A 176 -18.52 -0.91 15.03
N LYS A 177 -18.12 -1.82 15.92
CA LYS A 177 -17.80 -3.22 15.60
C LYS A 177 -18.95 -3.95 14.89
N ILE A 178 -20.17 -3.85 15.44
CA ILE A 178 -21.34 -4.58 14.93
C ILE A 178 -21.64 -4.17 13.48
N GLU A 179 -21.62 -2.87 13.17
CA GLU A 179 -21.90 -2.39 11.82
C GLU A 179 -20.82 -2.82 10.82
N ILE A 180 -19.55 -2.77 11.23
CA ILE A 180 -18.43 -3.21 10.39
C ILE A 180 -18.46 -4.73 10.18
N ASP A 181 -18.86 -5.50 11.19
CA ASP A 181 -19.06 -6.94 11.06
C ASP A 181 -20.13 -7.28 10.02
N CYS A 182 -21.26 -6.58 10.05
CA CYS A 182 -22.30 -6.74 9.04
C CYS A 182 -21.77 -6.44 7.63
N ILE A 183 -21.03 -5.34 7.47
CA ILE A 183 -20.39 -4.97 6.20
C ILE A 183 -19.44 -6.08 5.74
N MET A 184 -18.57 -6.57 6.61
CA MET A 184 -17.57 -7.57 6.25
C MET A 184 -18.21 -8.93 5.92
N ASN A 185 -19.22 -9.36 6.68
CA ASN A 185 -19.97 -10.57 6.37
C ASN A 185 -20.59 -10.50 4.97
N GLU A 186 -21.19 -9.37 4.62
CA GLU A 186 -21.80 -9.17 3.31
C GLU A 186 -20.74 -9.10 2.18
N LEU A 187 -19.61 -8.43 2.41
CA LEU A 187 -18.50 -8.38 1.47
C LEU A 187 -17.95 -9.77 1.16
N ILE A 188 -17.76 -10.62 2.16
CA ILE A 188 -17.22 -11.97 1.98
C ILE A 188 -18.16 -12.82 1.14
N GLN A 189 -19.47 -12.76 1.40
CA GLN A 189 -20.47 -13.49 0.63
C GLN A 189 -20.53 -12.99 -0.83
N LEU A 190 -20.55 -11.67 -1.05
CA LEU A 190 -20.55 -11.08 -2.38
C LEU A 190 -19.30 -11.46 -3.18
N ARG A 191 -18.13 -11.39 -2.55
CA ARG A 191 -16.85 -11.76 -3.15
C ARG A 191 -16.78 -13.24 -3.50
N ASN A 192 -17.30 -14.09 -2.63
CA ASN A 192 -17.42 -15.52 -2.90
C ASN A 192 -18.35 -15.79 -4.10
N GLU A 193 -19.51 -15.12 -4.17
CA GLU A 193 -20.43 -15.22 -5.30
C GLU A 193 -19.78 -14.76 -6.63
N ILE A 194 -19.06 -13.63 -6.61
CA ILE A 194 -18.29 -13.12 -7.75
C ILE A 194 -17.30 -14.17 -8.26
N ALA A 195 -16.57 -14.82 -7.34
CA ALA A 195 -15.59 -15.85 -7.67
C ALA A 195 -16.24 -17.08 -8.31
N LEU A 196 -17.34 -17.58 -7.74
CA LEU A 196 -18.08 -18.74 -8.25
C LEU A 196 -18.65 -18.47 -9.65
N HIS A 197 -19.23 -17.28 -9.87
CA HIS A 197 -19.71 -16.87 -11.20
C HIS A 197 -18.61 -16.83 -12.26
N ALA A 198 -17.36 -16.59 -11.85
CA ALA A 198 -16.19 -16.58 -12.72
C ALA A 198 -15.49 -17.96 -12.81
N GLY A 199 -16.04 -19.00 -12.19
CA GLY A 199 -15.54 -20.38 -12.28
C GLY A 199 -14.40 -20.74 -11.33
N PHE A 200 -14.19 -19.96 -10.26
CA PHE A 200 -13.18 -20.23 -9.22
C PHE A 200 -13.81 -20.91 -8.00
N ASN A 201 -13.00 -21.62 -7.21
CA ASN A 201 -13.50 -22.32 -6.03
C ASN A 201 -13.77 -21.35 -4.86
N ASN A 202 -12.98 -20.29 -4.76
CA ASN A 202 -13.08 -19.27 -3.72
C ASN A 202 -12.51 -17.94 -4.20
N TYR A 203 -12.72 -16.89 -3.40
CA TYR A 203 -12.27 -15.56 -3.76
C TYR A 203 -10.76 -15.36 -3.74
N SER A 204 -9.99 -16.18 -3.01
CA SER A 204 -8.52 -16.10 -3.04
C SER A 204 -7.98 -16.42 -4.44
N GLU A 205 -8.43 -17.52 -5.04
CA GLU A 205 -8.06 -17.91 -6.41
C GLU A 205 -8.47 -16.85 -7.42
N TYR A 206 -9.71 -16.34 -7.29
CA TYR A 206 -10.22 -15.25 -8.12
C TYR A 206 -9.34 -14.01 -8.01
N ALA A 207 -9.02 -13.55 -6.80
CA ALA A 207 -8.26 -12.33 -6.56
C ALA A 207 -6.83 -12.43 -7.11
N PHE A 208 -6.15 -13.57 -6.90
CA PHE A 208 -4.83 -13.81 -7.47
C PHE A 208 -4.85 -13.74 -9.00
N LYS A 209 -5.87 -14.34 -9.61
CA LYS A 209 -6.01 -14.31 -11.07
C LYS A 209 -6.36 -12.92 -11.58
N GLN A 210 -7.30 -12.23 -10.93
CA GLN A 210 -7.71 -10.86 -11.27
C GLN A 210 -6.52 -9.89 -11.22
N LYS A 211 -5.66 -10.01 -10.21
CA LYS A 211 -4.43 -9.22 -10.05
C LYS A 211 -3.29 -9.65 -10.98
N ASN A 212 -3.47 -10.67 -11.83
CA ASN A 212 -2.45 -11.16 -12.76
C ASN A 212 -1.11 -11.55 -12.10
N ARG A 213 -1.14 -12.03 -10.85
CA ARG A 213 0.06 -12.38 -10.09
C ARG A 213 0.95 -13.37 -10.85
N ASP A 214 2.26 -13.16 -10.72
CA ASP A 214 3.31 -14.04 -11.28
C ASP A 214 3.85 -15.02 -10.22
N TYR A 215 3.22 -15.06 -9.05
CA TYR A 215 3.46 -16.00 -7.97
C TYR A 215 2.14 -16.66 -7.55
N SER A 216 2.24 -17.89 -7.06
CA SER A 216 1.14 -18.74 -6.66
C SER A 216 0.76 -18.58 -5.18
N ILE A 217 -0.42 -19.07 -4.81
CA ILE A 217 -0.87 -19.11 -3.41
C ILE A 217 0.08 -20.00 -2.59
N GLU A 218 0.57 -21.09 -3.19
CA GLU A 218 1.52 -22.02 -2.57
C GLU A 218 2.86 -21.34 -2.27
N GLU A 219 3.31 -20.42 -3.13
CA GLU A 219 4.49 -19.60 -2.86
C GLU A 219 4.27 -18.62 -1.70
N CYS A 220 3.07 -18.05 -1.57
CA CYS A 220 2.70 -17.26 -0.40
C CYS A 220 2.72 -18.12 0.88
N TYR A 221 2.22 -19.35 0.83
CA TYR A 221 2.27 -20.27 1.99
C TYR A 221 3.69 -20.61 2.41
N LYS A 222 4.59 -20.88 1.45
CA LYS A 222 6.03 -21.05 1.74
C LYS A 222 6.62 -19.81 2.39
N LEU A 223 6.26 -18.63 1.90
CA LEU A 223 6.70 -17.38 2.53
C LEU A 223 6.19 -17.27 3.97
N HIS A 224 4.93 -17.62 4.24
CA HIS A 224 4.36 -17.59 5.60
C HIS A 224 5.13 -18.50 6.56
N GLU A 225 5.48 -19.70 6.12
CA GLU A 225 6.26 -20.68 6.87
C GLU A 225 7.69 -20.16 7.13
N SER A 226 8.38 -19.65 6.11
CA SER A 226 9.71 -19.05 6.25
C SER A 226 9.71 -17.88 7.25
N ILE A 227 8.72 -16.99 7.17
CA ILE A 227 8.62 -15.82 8.06
C ILE A 227 8.36 -16.24 9.50
N GLU A 228 7.47 -17.22 9.72
CA GLU A 228 7.24 -17.75 11.05
C GLU A 228 8.48 -18.42 11.62
N LYS A 229 9.20 -19.20 10.83
CA LYS A 229 10.38 -19.94 11.28
C LYS A 229 11.56 -19.04 11.61
N TYR A 230 11.77 -17.96 10.86
CA TYR A 230 13.01 -17.15 10.96
C TYR A 230 12.80 -15.72 11.46
N VAL A 231 11.66 -15.08 11.19
CA VAL A 231 11.43 -13.69 11.60
C VAL A 231 10.75 -13.60 12.96
N VAL A 232 9.78 -14.47 13.26
CA VAL A 232 9.07 -14.44 14.55
C VAL A 232 10.01 -14.65 15.74
N PRO A 233 10.98 -15.60 15.72
CA PRO A 233 11.94 -15.73 16.83
C PRO A 233 12.82 -14.50 17.03
N ILE A 234 13.18 -13.80 15.95
CA ILE A 234 13.91 -12.52 16.02
C ILE A 234 13.04 -11.46 16.69
N TRP A 235 11.76 -11.37 16.31
CA TRP A 235 10.80 -10.45 16.94
C TRP A 235 10.61 -10.74 18.44
N GLU A 236 10.57 -12.00 18.83
CA GLU A 236 10.53 -12.42 20.23
C GLU A 236 11.75 -11.95 21.02
N GLN A 237 12.95 -12.14 20.46
CA GLN A 237 14.19 -11.65 21.06
C GLN A 237 14.19 -10.13 21.22
N LEU A 238 13.77 -9.40 20.20
CA LEU A 238 13.62 -7.95 20.25
C LEU A 238 12.59 -7.50 21.30
N GLY A 239 11.51 -8.24 21.47
CA GLY A 239 10.52 -7.99 22.52
C GLY A 239 11.07 -8.22 23.94
N VAL A 240 11.89 -9.27 24.14
CA VAL A 240 12.59 -9.51 25.42
C VAL A 240 13.53 -8.35 25.75
N LEU A 241 14.28 -7.85 24.76
CA LEU A 241 15.15 -6.69 24.92
C LEU A 241 14.33 -5.43 25.26
N SER A 242 13.23 -5.21 24.56
CA SER A 242 12.34 -4.06 24.78
C SER A 242 11.71 -4.08 26.17
N LYS A 243 11.21 -5.24 26.62
CA LYS A 243 10.72 -5.47 27.98
C LYS A 243 11.78 -5.11 29.04
N LYS A 244 13.02 -5.59 28.85
CA LYS A 244 14.13 -5.30 29.77
C LYS A 244 14.44 -3.80 29.80
N ASN A 245 14.49 -3.16 28.63
CA ASN A 245 14.79 -1.73 28.50
C ASN A 245 13.71 -0.83 29.09
N LEU A 246 12.45 -1.26 29.08
CA LEU A 246 11.33 -0.56 29.72
C LEU A 246 11.22 -0.84 31.22
N GLY A 247 11.88 -1.88 31.73
CA GLY A 247 11.81 -2.26 33.15
C GLY A 247 10.43 -2.74 33.60
N VAL A 248 9.60 -3.27 32.69
CA VAL A 248 8.23 -3.68 32.98
C VAL A 248 8.12 -5.17 33.34
N LYS A 249 7.29 -5.49 34.33
CA LYS A 249 7.02 -6.88 34.74
C LYS A 249 6.31 -7.68 33.64
N LYS A 250 5.26 -7.08 33.07
CA LYS A 250 4.48 -7.62 31.94
C LYS A 250 4.64 -6.67 30.76
N TYR A 251 5.19 -7.19 29.66
CA TYR A 251 5.24 -6.47 28.40
C TYR A 251 3.88 -6.61 27.71
N ARG A 252 3.17 -5.50 27.52
CA ARG A 252 1.78 -5.47 27.05
C ARG A 252 1.69 -4.88 25.64
N PRO A 253 0.55 -4.99 24.94
CA PRO A 253 0.40 -4.43 23.58
C PRO A 253 0.77 -2.94 23.47
N TRP A 254 0.47 -2.14 24.49
CA TRP A 254 0.83 -0.71 24.55
C TRP A 254 2.30 -0.42 24.91
N ASP A 255 3.14 -1.46 25.04
CA ASP A 255 4.57 -1.33 25.23
C ASP A 255 5.38 -1.63 23.94
N LEU A 256 4.72 -2.09 22.86
CA LEU A 256 5.37 -2.45 21.58
C LEU A 256 5.86 -1.27 20.77
N THR A 257 5.27 -0.10 20.97
CA THR A 257 5.63 1.11 20.25
C THR A 257 6.98 1.64 20.75
N PRO A 258 7.74 2.33 19.88
CA PRO A 258 9.00 2.93 20.30
C PRO A 258 8.78 4.09 21.27
N CYS A 259 8.97 3.82 22.56
CA CYS A 259 8.66 4.78 23.63
C CYS A 259 9.71 5.87 23.83
N LYS A 260 10.83 5.82 23.09
CA LYS A 260 11.99 6.70 23.25
C LYS A 260 12.32 7.51 21.99
N LEU A 261 11.41 7.57 21.03
CA LEU A 261 11.58 8.41 19.84
C LEU A 261 11.91 9.85 20.25
N PRO A 262 13.03 10.42 19.76
CA PRO A 262 13.30 11.84 19.97
C PRO A 262 12.19 12.67 19.34
N LYS A 263 11.91 13.83 19.94
CA LYS A 263 10.99 14.80 19.34
C LYS A 263 11.49 15.19 17.95
N ALA A 264 10.57 15.34 17.02
CA ALA A 264 10.90 15.84 15.70
C ALA A 264 11.54 17.24 15.80
N PRO A 265 12.68 17.48 15.14
CA PRO A 265 13.41 18.74 15.23
C PRO A 265 12.92 19.79 14.21
N PHE A 266 11.68 19.67 13.74
CA PHE A 266 11.05 20.56 12.77
C PHE A 266 9.64 20.97 13.24
N GLN A 267 9.20 22.18 12.89
CA GLN A 267 7.97 22.77 13.43
C GLN A 267 6.82 22.83 12.41
N ASN A 268 7.14 22.89 11.12
CA ASN A 268 6.15 23.07 10.07
C ASN A 268 6.50 22.28 8.80
N ALA A 269 5.59 22.29 7.83
CA ALA A 269 5.74 21.61 6.55
C ALA A 269 6.97 22.08 5.75
N ILE A 270 7.32 23.37 5.81
CA ILE A 270 8.47 23.92 5.07
C ILE A 270 9.77 23.33 5.62
N ASP A 271 9.91 23.24 6.95
CA ASP A 271 11.07 22.62 7.59
C ASP A 271 11.20 21.14 7.19
N LEU A 272 10.09 20.40 7.16
CA LEU A 272 10.02 19.00 6.71
C LEU A 272 10.51 18.88 5.25
N LEU A 273 9.97 19.70 4.35
CA LEU A 273 10.33 19.69 2.94
C LEU A 273 11.81 20.06 2.73
N ASN A 274 12.33 21.05 3.46
CA ASN A 274 13.73 21.45 3.38
C ASN A 274 14.67 20.34 3.87
N GLY A 275 14.31 19.64 4.96
CA GLY A 275 15.12 18.53 5.45
C GLY A 275 15.11 17.31 4.51
N VAL A 276 13.95 16.99 3.91
CA VAL A 276 13.85 15.92 2.90
C VAL A 276 14.57 16.29 1.61
N GLU A 277 14.50 17.55 1.17
CA GLU A 277 15.31 18.06 0.05
C GLU A 277 16.81 17.84 0.30
N GLU A 278 17.28 18.18 1.50
CA GLU A 278 18.68 17.99 1.88
C GLU A 278 19.07 16.51 1.91
N ILE A 279 18.17 15.62 2.36
CA ILE A 279 18.39 14.17 2.33
C ILE A 279 18.65 13.74 0.88
N PHE A 280 17.78 14.13 -0.06
CA PHE A 280 17.93 13.74 -1.45
C PHE A 280 19.15 14.37 -2.11
N ARG A 281 19.45 15.65 -1.80
CA ARG A 281 20.67 16.33 -2.26
C ARG A 281 21.94 15.59 -1.88
N LYS A 282 21.98 14.99 -0.68
CA LYS A 282 23.11 14.18 -0.20
C LYS A 282 23.10 12.73 -0.67
N THR A 283 21.99 12.25 -1.23
CA THR A 283 21.83 10.86 -1.63
C THR A 283 22.18 10.66 -3.10
N ASP A 284 21.52 11.37 -4.02
CA ASP A 284 21.73 11.21 -5.46
C ASP A 284 21.17 12.42 -6.24
N LEU A 285 21.83 12.77 -7.35
CA LEU A 285 21.42 13.90 -8.17
C LEU A 285 20.00 13.71 -8.75
N TYR A 286 19.66 12.50 -9.21
CA TYR A 286 18.33 12.25 -9.78
C TYR A 286 17.22 12.40 -8.74
N PHE A 287 17.43 11.92 -7.51
CA PHE A 287 16.46 12.09 -6.41
C PHE A 287 16.24 13.55 -6.07
N TYR A 288 17.34 14.32 -5.98
CA TYR A 288 17.27 15.75 -5.72
C TYR A 288 16.52 16.50 -6.82
N GLU A 289 16.88 16.28 -8.08
CA GLU A 289 16.26 16.95 -9.23
C GLU A 289 14.76 16.64 -9.34
N LYS A 290 14.36 15.38 -9.13
CA LYS A 290 12.95 14.99 -9.15
C LYS A 290 12.16 15.55 -7.97
N PHE A 291 12.72 15.53 -6.76
CA PHE A 291 12.04 16.15 -5.62
C PHE A 291 11.85 17.66 -5.81
N ILE A 292 12.88 18.37 -6.29
CA ILE A 292 12.81 19.79 -6.60
C ILE A 292 11.78 20.08 -7.68
N HIS A 293 11.69 19.24 -8.71
CA HIS A 293 10.68 19.37 -9.77
C HIS A 293 9.25 19.33 -9.20
N ILE A 294 8.90 18.27 -8.45
CA ILE A 294 7.57 18.12 -7.85
C ILE A 294 7.27 19.32 -6.93
N ARG A 295 8.26 19.73 -6.12
CA ARG A 295 8.13 20.87 -5.19
C ARG A 295 7.88 22.19 -5.92
N LYS A 296 8.65 22.50 -6.97
CA LYS A 296 8.50 23.74 -7.76
C LYS A 296 7.23 23.76 -8.60
N ALA A 297 6.75 22.61 -9.03
CA ALA A 297 5.49 22.46 -9.75
C ALA A 297 4.25 22.60 -8.83
N GLY A 298 4.43 22.71 -7.51
CA GLY A 298 3.31 22.79 -6.56
C GLY A 298 2.57 21.46 -6.38
N LEU A 299 3.24 20.35 -6.68
CA LEU A 299 2.69 18.99 -6.67
C LEU A 299 2.93 18.24 -5.36
N ILE A 300 3.19 18.98 -4.28
CA ILE A 300 3.33 18.45 -2.92
C ILE A 300 2.33 19.16 -2.00
N ASP A 301 1.47 18.39 -1.34
CA ASP A 301 0.52 18.89 -0.34
C ASP A 301 0.63 18.08 0.95
N VAL A 302 1.55 18.50 1.81
CA VAL A 302 1.80 17.89 3.12
C VAL A 302 1.15 18.67 4.26
N GLU A 303 0.73 19.92 4.06
CA GLU A 303 0.23 20.78 5.15
C GLU A 303 -1.05 20.25 5.77
N GLU A 304 -1.13 20.28 7.10
CA GLU A 304 -2.35 19.94 7.83
C GLU A 304 -3.31 21.13 7.87
N ARG A 305 -4.59 20.89 7.61
CA ARG A 305 -5.65 21.92 7.64
C ARG A 305 -7.01 21.29 7.89
N GLU A 306 -7.93 22.08 8.43
CA GLU A 306 -9.31 21.66 8.66
C GLU A 306 -9.94 21.15 7.36
N ASN A 307 -10.74 20.10 7.47
CA ASN A 307 -11.43 19.43 6.35
C ASN A 307 -10.50 18.76 5.32
N LYS A 308 -9.17 18.72 5.49
CA LYS A 308 -8.30 17.88 4.67
C LYS A 308 -8.50 16.41 5.05
N ALA A 309 -8.63 15.53 4.06
CA ALA A 309 -8.77 14.10 4.30
C ALA A 309 -7.48 13.55 4.96
N PRO A 310 -7.56 12.65 5.96
CA PRO A 310 -6.38 12.06 6.56
C PRO A 310 -5.74 11.03 5.61
N GLY A 311 -4.41 10.91 5.62
CA GLY A 311 -3.67 9.85 4.95
C GLY A 311 -2.32 10.31 4.37
N ALA A 312 -1.72 9.42 3.60
CA ALA A 312 -0.61 9.70 2.72
C ALA A 312 -0.83 8.92 1.41
N ALA A 313 -0.46 9.51 0.27
CA ALA A 313 -0.56 8.89 -1.04
C ALA A 313 0.30 9.61 -2.08
N CYS A 314 0.76 8.86 -3.08
CA CYS A 314 1.32 9.37 -4.31
C CYS A 314 0.33 9.13 -5.46
N PHE A 315 -0.35 10.19 -5.89
CA PHE A 315 -1.23 10.13 -7.06
C PHE A 315 -0.42 10.28 -8.34
N THR A 316 -0.93 9.71 -9.43
CA THR A 316 -0.30 9.78 -10.75
C THR A 316 -1.19 10.53 -11.73
N PHE A 317 -0.56 11.31 -12.60
CA PHE A 317 -1.18 12.04 -13.69
C PHE A 317 -0.61 11.49 -15.01
N PRO A 318 -1.19 10.41 -15.55
CA PRO A 318 -0.58 9.68 -16.65
C PRO A 318 -0.57 10.42 -17.98
N HIS A 319 -1.43 11.42 -18.18
CA HIS A 319 -1.45 12.21 -19.41
C HIS A 319 -0.36 13.29 -19.38
N SER A 320 -0.27 14.07 -18.31
CA SER A 320 0.80 15.07 -18.12
C SER A 320 2.14 14.46 -17.71
N LYS A 321 2.16 13.17 -17.34
CA LYS A 321 3.33 12.43 -16.84
C LYS A 321 3.91 13.05 -15.57
N GLU A 322 3.02 13.45 -14.67
CA GLU A 322 3.34 14.04 -13.38
C GLU A 322 2.83 13.18 -12.22
N VAL A 323 3.23 13.53 -11.00
CA VAL A 323 2.77 12.89 -9.77
C VAL A 323 2.35 13.95 -8.77
N PHE A 324 1.49 13.60 -7.82
CA PHE A 324 1.09 14.48 -6.72
C PHE A 324 1.31 13.79 -5.38
N VAL A 325 2.23 14.33 -4.58
CA VAL A 325 2.58 13.79 -3.27
C VAL A 325 1.67 14.42 -2.21
N TYR A 326 0.90 13.60 -1.51
CA TYR A 326 -0.08 14.01 -0.52
C TYR A 326 0.24 13.39 0.84
N SER A 327 0.24 14.18 1.91
CA SER A 327 0.20 13.64 3.27
C SER A 327 -0.33 14.66 4.27
N ASN A 328 -0.54 14.23 5.51
CA ASN A 328 -0.92 15.11 6.63
C ASN A 328 0.30 15.36 7.52
N PHE A 329 0.71 16.62 7.61
CA PHE A 329 1.86 17.04 8.40
C PHE A 329 1.64 16.75 9.89
N SER A 330 2.67 16.19 10.50
CA SER A 330 2.82 16.20 11.96
C SER A 330 4.30 16.35 12.31
N PRO A 331 4.66 17.03 13.41
CA PRO A 331 6.05 17.10 13.86
C PRO A 331 6.48 15.75 14.47
N SER A 332 6.71 14.75 13.61
CA SER A 332 7.05 13.38 14.00
C SER A 332 8.03 12.71 13.03
N PHE A 333 8.75 11.70 13.52
CA PHE A 333 9.54 10.80 12.67
C PHE A 333 8.68 10.17 11.56
N TYR A 334 7.44 9.81 11.89
CA TYR A 334 6.50 9.20 10.95
C TYR A 334 6.12 10.12 9.79
N ALA A 335 6.08 11.44 9.99
CA ALA A 335 5.84 12.38 8.89
C ALA A 335 7.02 12.47 7.92
N ILE A 336 8.27 12.40 8.42
CA ILE A 336 9.47 12.29 7.57
C ILE A 336 9.35 11.02 6.73
N ASN A 337 9.08 9.89 7.38
CA ASN A 337 9.02 8.61 6.71
C ASN A 337 7.87 8.52 5.70
N ALA A 338 6.67 9.01 6.04
CA ALA A 338 5.54 9.02 5.12
C ALA A 338 5.85 9.84 3.87
N LEU A 339 6.46 11.03 4.01
CA LEU A 339 6.87 11.81 2.84
C LEU A 339 7.91 11.07 1.99
N ILE A 340 8.92 10.44 2.61
CA ILE A 340 9.93 9.66 1.89
C ILE A 340 9.28 8.48 1.15
N HIS A 341 8.34 7.78 1.80
CA HIS A 341 7.58 6.68 1.20
C HIS A 341 6.87 7.12 -0.09
N GLU A 342 6.06 8.18 -0.02
CA GLU A 342 5.33 8.69 -1.19
C GLU A 342 6.26 9.22 -2.28
N VAL A 343 7.40 9.79 -1.91
CA VAL A 343 8.41 10.23 -2.88
C VAL A 343 9.10 9.03 -3.55
N GLY A 344 9.21 7.88 -2.88
CA GLY A 344 9.70 6.64 -3.50
C GLY A 344 8.78 6.17 -4.63
N HIS A 345 7.46 6.24 -4.43
CA HIS A 345 6.50 6.03 -5.51
C HIS A 345 6.67 7.07 -6.63
N ALA A 346 6.83 8.35 -6.28
CA ALA A 346 7.04 9.41 -7.28
C ALA A 346 8.26 9.14 -8.18
N PHE A 347 9.41 8.77 -7.59
CA PHE A 347 10.63 8.47 -8.34
C PHE A 347 10.46 7.24 -9.25
N HIS A 348 9.77 6.21 -8.76
CA HIS A 348 9.41 5.06 -9.57
C HIS A 348 8.53 5.47 -10.76
N PHE A 349 7.43 6.20 -10.53
CA PHE A 349 6.50 6.56 -11.59
C PHE A 349 7.11 7.49 -12.65
N TYR A 350 8.00 8.42 -12.26
CA TYR A 350 8.70 9.25 -13.24
C TYR A 350 9.58 8.45 -14.21
N LYS A 351 10.13 7.30 -13.79
CA LYS A 351 10.80 6.39 -14.72
C LYS A 351 9.78 5.63 -15.57
N GLN A 352 8.71 5.17 -14.95
CA GLN A 352 7.67 4.39 -15.64
C GLN A 352 6.87 5.18 -16.67
N PHE A 353 6.71 6.51 -16.56
CA PHE A 353 6.03 7.31 -17.58
C PHE A 353 6.69 7.29 -18.97
N ASN A 354 7.92 6.77 -19.09
CA ASN A 354 8.59 6.55 -20.37
C ASN A 354 8.23 5.19 -21.01
N ASN A 355 7.57 4.28 -20.28
CA ASN A 355 7.12 3.00 -20.78
C ASN A 355 5.72 3.13 -21.41
N ASP A 356 5.49 2.44 -22.54
CA ASP A 356 4.20 2.37 -23.25
C ASP A 356 3.21 1.40 -22.56
N SER A 357 3.01 1.53 -21.24
CA SER A 357 2.08 0.72 -20.44
C SER A 357 1.03 1.58 -19.74
N SER A 358 -0.19 1.07 -19.57
CA SER A 358 -1.26 1.77 -18.87
C SER A 358 -1.04 1.81 -17.36
N MET A 359 -1.59 2.83 -16.69
CA MET A 359 -1.57 2.86 -15.22
C MET A 359 -2.35 1.71 -14.60
N GLN A 360 -3.44 1.26 -15.25
CA GLN A 360 -4.21 0.10 -14.78
C GLN A 360 -3.35 -1.16 -14.72
N GLU A 361 -2.51 -1.41 -15.73
CA GLU A 361 -1.56 -2.53 -15.72
C GLU A 361 -0.50 -2.38 -14.63
N ARG A 362 -0.10 -1.14 -14.33
CA ARG A 362 0.86 -0.84 -13.24
C ARG A 362 0.27 -1.12 -11.87
N PHE A 363 -0.99 -0.78 -11.64
CA PHE A 363 -1.69 -1.10 -10.39
C PHE A 363 -2.03 -2.60 -10.23
N LEU A 364 -1.70 -3.46 -11.20
CA LEU A 364 -1.79 -4.91 -11.04
C LEU A 364 -0.58 -5.52 -10.30
N ARG A 365 0.55 -4.80 -10.19
CA ARG A 365 1.74 -5.28 -9.47
C ARG A 365 2.21 -4.25 -8.46
N GLU A 366 1.36 -3.99 -7.47
CA GLU A 366 1.61 -3.02 -6.40
C GLU A 366 2.82 -3.39 -5.54
N GLU A 367 3.17 -4.68 -5.46
CA GLU A 367 4.40 -5.15 -4.83
C GLU A 367 5.66 -4.54 -5.45
N VAL A 368 5.63 -4.22 -6.75
CA VAL A 368 6.72 -3.51 -7.43
C VAL A 368 6.72 -2.04 -7.03
N ALA A 369 5.56 -1.39 -6.97
CA ALA A 369 5.48 0.02 -6.56
C ALA A 369 5.92 0.22 -5.11
N GLU A 370 5.52 -0.68 -4.22
CA GLU A 370 5.87 -0.71 -2.81
C GLU A 370 7.35 -1.05 -2.57
N LEU A 371 7.99 -1.80 -3.48
CA LEU A 371 9.43 -2.04 -3.41
C LEU A 371 10.19 -0.71 -3.37
N TYR A 372 9.81 0.27 -4.22
CA TYR A 372 10.52 1.55 -4.30
C TYR A 372 10.22 2.48 -3.13
N SER A 373 8.97 2.55 -2.66
CA SER A 373 8.62 3.36 -1.50
C SER A 373 9.34 2.86 -0.25
N LEU A 374 9.23 1.57 0.06
CA LEU A 374 9.87 0.94 1.22
C LEU A 374 11.40 0.92 1.11
N SER A 375 11.95 0.72 -0.08
CA SER A 375 13.41 0.83 -0.29
C SER A 375 13.88 2.22 0.04
N LEU A 376 13.22 3.26 -0.48
CA LEU A 376 13.69 4.63 -0.30
C LEU A 376 13.73 5.03 1.19
N GLU A 377 12.78 4.55 2.00
CA GLU A 377 12.81 4.74 3.46
C GLU A 377 14.11 4.22 4.10
N LEU A 378 14.57 3.05 3.69
CA LEU A 378 15.77 2.40 4.22
C LEU A 378 17.06 3.01 3.63
N LEU A 379 17.06 3.29 2.33
CA LEU A 379 18.23 3.81 1.62
C LEU A 379 18.64 5.21 2.07
N VAL A 380 17.72 6.00 2.62
CA VAL A 380 18.05 7.33 3.15
C VAL A 380 18.16 7.38 4.67
N MET A 381 18.04 6.23 5.34
CA MET A 381 18.04 6.14 6.80
C MET A 381 19.33 6.69 7.41
N ASP A 382 20.47 6.57 6.72
CA ASP A 382 21.75 7.10 7.17
C ASP A 382 21.91 8.62 7.01
N LYS A 383 20.89 9.28 6.43
CA LYS A 383 20.79 10.74 6.28
C LYS A 383 19.77 11.35 7.25
N LEU A 384 19.14 10.54 8.13
CA LEU A 384 18.22 11.05 9.16
C LEU A 384 18.91 11.99 10.16
N ASN A 385 20.24 11.98 10.23
CA ASN A 385 21.03 12.97 10.96
C ASN A 385 20.85 14.41 10.45
N ILE A 386 20.24 14.62 9.28
CA ILE A 386 19.82 15.94 8.80
C ILE A 386 18.77 16.52 9.75
N PHE A 387 17.84 15.70 10.23
CA PHE A 387 16.88 16.07 11.26
C PHE A 387 17.50 15.88 12.64
N TYR A 388 17.88 14.66 12.99
CA TYR A 388 18.30 14.28 14.35
C TYR A 388 19.81 14.44 14.53
N LYS A 389 20.25 15.60 15.03
CA LYS A 389 21.69 15.93 15.15
C LYS A 389 22.42 15.20 16.28
N GLN A 390 21.71 14.86 17.35
CA GLN A 390 22.28 14.17 18.51
C GLN A 390 22.43 12.69 18.18
N GLU A 391 23.62 12.14 18.44
CA GLU A 391 23.98 10.77 18.04
C GLU A 391 22.99 9.73 18.59
N ASP A 392 22.65 9.80 19.88
CA ASP A 392 21.70 8.89 20.52
C ASP A 392 20.31 8.96 19.87
N GLY A 393 19.82 10.18 19.58
CA GLY A 393 18.53 10.37 18.93
C GLY A 393 18.53 9.88 17.49
N TYR A 394 19.62 10.09 16.76
CA TYR A 394 19.82 9.59 15.41
C TYR A 394 19.82 8.05 15.38
N LYS A 395 20.62 7.41 16.23
CA LYS A 395 20.65 5.95 16.34
C LYS A 395 19.29 5.37 16.71
N GLU A 396 18.56 6.02 17.63
CA GLU A 396 17.22 5.57 18.01
C GLU A 396 16.22 5.63 16.85
N VAL A 397 16.20 6.71 16.05
CA VAL A 397 15.28 6.74 14.88
C VAL A 397 15.64 5.71 13.82
N GLN A 398 16.93 5.40 13.64
CA GLN A 398 17.35 4.31 12.75
C GLN A 398 16.88 2.95 13.28
N ARG A 399 17.04 2.70 14.59
CA ARG A 399 16.49 1.49 15.23
C ARG A 399 14.99 1.39 14.98
N VAL A 400 14.25 2.47 15.24
CA VAL A 400 12.80 2.49 15.01
C VAL A 400 12.44 2.16 13.57
N GLN A 401 13.19 2.68 12.59
CA GLN A 401 12.93 2.37 11.19
C GLN A 401 13.10 0.88 10.88
N LEU A 402 14.15 0.25 11.40
CA LEU A 402 14.39 -1.19 11.24
C LEU A 402 13.33 -2.04 11.96
N TYR A 403 12.93 -1.64 13.17
CA TYR A 403 11.81 -2.26 13.88
C TYR A 403 10.51 -2.16 13.09
N ARG A 404 10.23 -1.02 12.44
CA ARG A 404 9.06 -0.83 11.59
C ARG A 404 9.10 -1.73 10.36
N ALA A 405 10.26 -1.88 9.72
CA ALA A 405 10.41 -2.80 8.57
C ALA A 405 10.07 -4.25 8.94
N LEU A 406 10.57 -4.75 10.08
CA LEU A 406 10.23 -6.09 10.59
C LEU A 406 8.75 -6.19 10.99
N SER A 407 8.23 -5.19 11.70
CA SER A 407 6.83 -5.12 12.12
C SER A 407 5.87 -5.14 10.93
N LEU A 408 6.17 -4.36 9.88
CA LEU A 408 5.38 -4.32 8.65
C LEU A 408 5.37 -5.70 8.00
N LEU A 409 6.54 -6.32 7.83
CA LEU A 409 6.67 -7.66 7.24
C LEU A 409 5.80 -8.70 7.96
N MET A 410 5.92 -8.83 9.28
CA MET A 410 5.10 -9.77 10.04
C MET A 410 3.62 -9.45 9.95
N SER A 411 3.26 -8.16 10.04
CA SER A 411 1.85 -7.76 10.01
C SER A 411 1.17 -8.00 8.67
N SER A 412 1.95 -7.89 7.60
CA SER A 412 1.53 -8.14 6.23
C SER A 412 1.35 -9.63 5.97
N VAL A 413 2.27 -10.47 6.43
CA VAL A 413 2.16 -11.94 6.36
C VAL A 413 0.96 -12.44 7.18
N ALA A 414 0.83 -12.01 8.44
CA ALA A 414 -0.33 -12.37 9.26
C ALA A 414 -1.66 -11.94 8.61
N GLY A 415 -1.68 -10.77 7.98
CA GLY A 415 -2.84 -10.26 7.25
C GLY A 415 -3.17 -11.04 5.98
N ASP A 416 -2.18 -11.59 5.29
CA ASP A 416 -2.41 -12.45 4.12
C ASP A 416 -2.94 -13.83 4.52
N VAL A 417 -2.35 -14.45 5.55
CA VAL A 417 -2.87 -15.68 6.18
C VAL A 417 -4.32 -15.50 6.62
N PHE A 418 -4.64 -14.36 7.23
CA PHE A 418 -6.00 -14.02 7.63
C PHE A 418 -6.95 -13.98 6.44
N GLN A 419 -6.58 -13.33 5.34
CA GLN A 419 -7.43 -13.25 4.15
C GLN A 419 -7.64 -14.59 3.45
N HIS A 420 -6.61 -15.41 3.34
CA HIS A 420 -6.78 -16.78 2.86
C HIS A 420 -7.78 -17.57 3.72
N TRP A 421 -7.70 -17.44 5.04
CA TRP A 421 -8.67 -18.07 5.93
C TRP A 421 -10.09 -17.52 5.75
N LEU A 422 -10.27 -16.20 5.65
CA LEU A 422 -11.58 -15.56 5.45
C LEU A 422 -12.30 -16.13 4.21
N TYR A 423 -11.59 -16.18 3.08
CA TYR A 423 -12.19 -16.55 1.80
C TYR A 423 -12.22 -18.06 1.55
N SER A 424 -11.42 -18.85 2.26
CA SER A 424 -11.55 -20.31 2.26
C SER A 424 -12.66 -20.81 3.20
N ASN A 425 -13.16 -19.94 4.09
CA ASN A 425 -14.24 -20.24 5.04
C ASN A 425 -15.36 -19.20 4.93
N PRO A 426 -16.02 -19.00 3.77
CA PRO A 426 -16.89 -17.83 3.55
C PRO A 426 -18.08 -17.73 4.51
N ASN A 427 -18.46 -18.83 5.19
CA ASN A 427 -19.59 -18.91 6.11
C ASN A 427 -19.21 -18.74 7.60
N HIS A 428 -17.98 -18.33 7.91
CA HIS A 428 -17.59 -18.07 9.29
C HIS A 428 -18.42 -16.96 9.92
N THR A 429 -18.62 -17.06 11.23
CA THR A 429 -19.25 -16.04 12.06
C THR A 429 -18.29 -14.90 12.39
N SER A 430 -18.82 -13.75 12.80
CA SER A 430 -17.99 -12.62 13.24
C SER A 430 -17.12 -12.96 14.45
N GLU A 431 -17.60 -13.83 15.35
CA GLU A 431 -16.83 -14.35 16.48
C GLU A 431 -15.66 -15.23 16.03
N GLU A 432 -15.90 -16.16 15.10
CA GLU A 432 -14.82 -16.99 14.53
C GLU A 432 -13.76 -16.15 13.82
N ARG A 433 -14.18 -15.07 13.13
CA ARG A 433 -13.28 -14.11 12.51
C ARG A 433 -12.39 -13.41 13.53
N ASP A 434 -12.97 -12.88 14.60
CA ASP A 434 -12.22 -12.19 15.64
C ASP A 434 -11.26 -13.14 16.34
N LYS A 435 -11.71 -14.36 16.67
CA LYS A 435 -10.87 -15.41 17.26
C LYS A 435 -9.70 -15.78 16.34
N LYS A 436 -9.95 -15.93 15.04
CA LYS A 436 -8.88 -16.22 14.08
C LYS A 436 -7.88 -15.08 14.01
N TYR A 437 -8.36 -13.84 13.97
CA TYR A 437 -7.47 -12.69 13.94
C TYR A 437 -6.61 -12.59 15.21
N ALA A 438 -7.21 -12.80 16.39
CA ALA A 438 -6.49 -12.82 17.66
C ALA A 438 -5.42 -13.93 17.73
N GLU A 439 -5.74 -15.13 17.23
CA GLU A 439 -4.79 -16.24 17.08
C GLU A 439 -3.58 -15.82 16.22
N LEU A 440 -3.84 -15.21 15.06
CA LEU A 440 -2.79 -14.76 14.14
C LEU A 440 -1.95 -13.63 14.73
N CYS A 441 -2.58 -12.65 15.40
CA CYS A 441 -1.84 -11.61 16.10
C CYS A 441 -0.93 -12.20 17.18
N LYS A 442 -1.42 -13.16 17.98
CA LYS A 442 -0.60 -13.86 18.99
C LYS A 442 0.57 -14.61 18.36
N ARG A 443 0.36 -15.27 17.22
CA ARG A 443 1.38 -16.05 16.50
C ARG A 443 2.47 -15.16 15.88
N TYR A 444 2.13 -13.95 15.46
CA TYR A 444 3.04 -13.03 14.79
C TYR A 444 3.33 -11.77 15.63
N GLN A 445 2.60 -10.67 15.41
CA GLN A 445 2.94 -9.34 15.94
C GLN A 445 3.00 -9.29 17.48
N TYR A 446 2.21 -10.14 18.14
CA TYR A 446 2.11 -10.25 19.58
C TYR A 446 2.81 -11.49 20.18
N SER A 447 3.66 -12.17 19.42
CA SER A 447 4.42 -13.35 19.91
C SER A 447 5.25 -13.03 21.16
N SER A 448 5.73 -11.79 21.27
CA SER A 448 6.59 -11.34 22.36
C SER A 448 5.85 -10.66 23.53
N VAL A 449 4.53 -10.45 23.43
CA VAL A 449 3.75 -9.69 24.44
C VAL A 449 2.76 -10.56 25.20
N ASN A 450 2.44 -10.12 26.41
CA ASN A 450 1.39 -10.71 27.22
C ASN A 450 0.01 -10.13 26.85
N ILE A 451 -0.78 -10.91 26.12
CA ILE A 451 -2.14 -10.53 25.69
C ILE A 451 -3.25 -11.04 26.59
N ALA A 452 -2.93 -11.68 27.73
CA ALA A 452 -3.94 -12.33 28.55
C ALA A 452 -5.00 -11.31 29.04
N GLY A 453 -6.26 -11.62 28.75
CA GLY A 453 -7.44 -10.80 29.06
C GLY A 453 -7.73 -9.71 28.01
N LEU A 454 -7.04 -9.73 26.86
CA LEU A 454 -7.15 -8.75 25.78
C LEU A 454 -7.51 -9.40 24.45
N GLU A 455 -7.77 -10.71 24.43
CA GLU A 455 -7.98 -11.50 23.22
C GLU A 455 -9.14 -10.96 22.37
N ASP A 456 -10.25 -10.56 22.99
CA ASP A 456 -11.42 -10.02 22.29
C ASP A 456 -11.14 -8.64 21.68
N ASP A 457 -10.49 -7.75 22.43
CA ASP A 457 -10.10 -6.41 21.96
C ASP A 457 -9.11 -6.47 20.79
N ILE A 458 -8.19 -7.44 20.84
CA ILE A 458 -7.24 -7.72 19.77
C ILE A 458 -7.97 -8.33 18.58
N GLY A 459 -8.86 -9.30 18.80
CA GLY A 459 -9.69 -9.91 17.77
C GLY A 459 -10.45 -8.85 16.99
N ALA A 460 -11.09 -7.91 17.68
CA ALA A 460 -11.83 -6.82 17.05
C ALA A 460 -10.95 -5.83 16.25
N SER A 461 -9.63 -5.79 16.46
CA SER A 461 -8.76 -4.78 15.85
C SER A 461 -8.49 -4.96 14.35
N TRP A 462 -8.89 -6.09 13.72
CA TRP A 462 -8.77 -6.25 12.27
C TRP A 462 -9.51 -5.16 11.49
N LEU A 463 -10.58 -4.60 12.08
CA LEU A 463 -11.38 -3.54 11.48
C LEU A 463 -10.60 -2.25 11.23
N GLU A 464 -9.44 -2.06 11.86
CA GLU A 464 -8.58 -0.92 11.56
C GLU A 464 -7.90 -1.03 10.19
N SER A 465 -7.71 -2.26 9.70
CA SER A 465 -7.01 -2.48 8.44
C SER A 465 -7.99 -2.35 7.28
N PHE A 466 -8.06 -1.13 6.73
CA PHE A 466 -8.89 -0.87 5.57
C PHE A 466 -8.58 -1.77 4.37
N HIS A 467 -7.36 -2.33 4.28
CA HIS A 467 -6.97 -3.26 3.23
C HIS A 467 -7.88 -4.50 3.16
N TYR A 468 -8.30 -5.07 4.29
CA TYR A 468 -9.20 -6.25 4.27
C TYR A 468 -10.56 -5.94 3.64
N VAL A 469 -11.03 -4.70 3.83
CA VAL A 469 -12.33 -4.25 3.33
C VAL A 469 -12.23 -3.70 1.91
N GLN A 470 -11.20 -2.92 1.60
CA GLN A 470 -11.12 -2.13 0.38
C GLN A 470 -10.20 -2.71 -0.69
N PHE A 471 -9.12 -3.39 -0.29
CA PHE A 471 -8.06 -3.87 -1.18
C PHE A 471 -7.67 -5.30 -0.80
N PRO A 472 -8.58 -6.28 -1.02
CA PRO A 472 -8.32 -7.64 -0.59
C PRO A 472 -7.05 -8.18 -1.25
N PHE A 473 -6.31 -8.98 -0.48
CA PHE A 473 -4.99 -9.51 -0.79
C PHE A 473 -3.88 -8.46 -1.02
N TYR A 474 -4.05 -7.17 -0.71
CA TYR A 474 -2.95 -6.18 -0.80
C TYR A 474 -1.84 -6.41 0.24
N LYS A 475 -2.13 -7.09 1.35
CA LYS A 475 -1.17 -7.28 2.44
C LYS A 475 0.08 -8.06 2.03
N ILE A 476 -0.05 -9.10 1.20
CA ILE A 476 1.12 -9.84 0.69
C ILE A 476 2.02 -8.97 -0.19
N GLU A 477 1.46 -7.97 -0.88
CA GLU A 477 2.21 -7.08 -1.77
C GLU A 477 3.22 -6.26 -0.95
N TYR A 478 2.81 -5.77 0.24
CA TYR A 478 3.73 -5.19 1.23
C TYR A 478 4.79 -6.17 1.73
N ALA A 479 4.45 -7.43 1.99
CA ALA A 479 5.42 -8.40 2.51
C ALA A 479 6.53 -8.66 1.49
N ILE A 480 6.16 -8.91 0.23
CA ILE A 480 7.07 -9.14 -0.89
C ILE A 480 7.94 -7.89 -1.14
N ALA A 481 7.33 -6.71 -1.19
CA ALA A 481 8.03 -5.44 -1.33
C ALA A 481 9.03 -5.20 -0.20
N GLN A 482 8.64 -5.45 1.04
CA GLN A 482 9.47 -5.21 2.22
C GLN A 482 10.69 -6.15 2.26
N ILE A 483 10.56 -7.40 1.79
CA ILE A 483 11.67 -8.34 1.61
C ILE A 483 12.66 -7.82 0.56
N GLY A 484 12.16 -7.37 -0.59
CA GLY A 484 13.00 -6.76 -1.63
C GLY A 484 13.70 -5.49 -1.13
N ALA A 485 12.99 -4.63 -0.40
CA ALA A 485 13.55 -3.41 0.17
C ALA A 485 14.69 -3.69 1.16
N MET A 486 14.57 -4.72 1.99
CA MET A 486 15.64 -5.13 2.89
C MET A 486 16.86 -5.69 2.13
N GLN A 487 16.67 -6.44 1.04
CA GLN A 487 17.77 -6.88 0.18
C GLN A 487 18.51 -5.69 -0.45
N LEU A 488 17.78 -4.72 -1.00
CA LEU A 488 18.41 -3.54 -1.60
C LEU A 488 19.14 -2.70 -0.53
N PHE A 489 18.60 -2.66 0.69
CA PHE A 489 19.27 -2.04 1.83
C PHE A 489 20.55 -2.78 2.25
N GLN A 490 20.59 -4.12 2.18
CA GLN A 490 21.84 -4.88 2.39
C GLN A 490 22.92 -4.46 1.37
N ILE A 491 22.55 -4.36 0.08
CA ILE A 491 23.46 -3.86 -0.97
C ILE A 491 23.93 -2.44 -0.64
N TYR A 492 23.02 -1.58 -0.16
CA TYR A 492 23.35 -0.21 0.19
C TYR A 492 24.33 -0.08 1.35
N ARG A 493 24.26 -0.98 2.34
CA ARG A 493 25.23 -0.99 3.45
C ARG A 493 26.65 -1.29 2.98
N GLU A 494 26.79 -2.10 1.93
CA GLU A 494 28.09 -2.43 1.35
C GLU A 494 28.57 -1.37 0.35
N ASP A 495 27.68 -0.95 -0.56
CA ASP A 495 27.95 0.05 -1.59
C ASP A 495 26.70 0.90 -1.87
N PRO A 496 26.61 2.10 -1.25
CA PRO A 496 25.50 3.02 -1.46
C PRO A 496 25.30 3.41 -2.94
N LYS A 497 26.39 3.59 -3.70
CA LYS A 497 26.28 4.03 -5.10
C LYS A 497 25.71 2.93 -5.97
N LYS A 498 26.11 1.68 -5.73
CA LYS A 498 25.60 0.50 -6.44
C LYS A 498 24.11 0.29 -6.17
N ALA A 499 23.67 0.34 -4.91
CA ALA A 499 22.26 0.19 -4.57
C ALA A 499 21.39 1.28 -5.21
N ILE A 500 21.85 2.53 -5.22
CA ILE A 500 21.13 3.64 -5.86
C ILE A 500 21.11 3.49 -7.39
N ALA A 501 22.18 2.98 -8.00
CA ALA A 501 22.19 2.65 -9.42
C ALA A 501 21.16 1.57 -9.75
N PHE A 502 21.11 0.49 -8.97
CA PHE A 502 20.12 -0.57 -9.12
C PHE A 502 18.68 -0.10 -8.86
N PHE A 503 18.44 0.75 -7.86
CA PHE A 503 17.13 1.38 -7.65
C PHE A 503 16.66 2.07 -8.95
N LYS A 504 17.54 2.86 -9.58
CA LYS A 504 17.22 3.61 -10.81
C LYS A 504 17.07 2.71 -12.04
N GLU A 505 17.85 1.64 -12.13
CA GLU A 505 17.78 0.66 -13.22
C GLU A 505 16.46 -0.12 -13.17
N GLY A 506 16.13 -0.70 -12.01
CA GLY A 506 14.87 -1.40 -11.82
C GLY A 506 13.66 -0.49 -11.98
N ALA A 507 13.73 0.76 -11.49
CA ALA A 507 12.64 1.71 -11.69
C ALA A 507 12.35 1.99 -13.18
N ASN A 508 13.32 1.76 -14.06
CA ASN A 508 13.20 1.89 -15.52
C ASN A 508 12.90 0.55 -16.22
N ALA A 509 12.67 -0.54 -15.46
CA ALA A 509 12.32 -1.83 -16.04
C ALA A 509 11.03 -1.72 -16.87
N ASP A 510 10.99 -2.43 -18.00
CA ASP A 510 9.76 -2.57 -18.77
C ASP A 510 8.75 -3.36 -17.94
N TRP A 511 7.55 -2.81 -17.80
CA TRP A 511 6.48 -3.41 -17.02
C TRP A 511 5.98 -4.74 -17.60
N ASN A 512 6.30 -5.03 -18.87
CA ASN A 512 5.92 -6.29 -19.50
C ASN A 512 6.82 -7.48 -19.10
N LEU A 513 7.95 -7.23 -18.44
CA LEU A 513 8.81 -8.30 -17.95
C LEU A 513 8.11 -9.11 -16.84
N PRO A 514 8.47 -10.39 -16.64
CA PRO A 514 8.12 -11.13 -15.44
C PRO A 514 8.55 -10.37 -14.18
N ILE A 515 7.78 -10.48 -13.10
CA ILE A 515 8.11 -9.76 -11.86
C ILE A 515 9.51 -10.09 -11.32
N GLN A 516 9.96 -11.34 -11.49
CA GLN A 516 11.28 -11.80 -11.08
C GLN A 516 12.38 -10.99 -11.77
N GLU A 517 12.25 -10.75 -13.09
CA GLU A 517 13.21 -9.95 -13.85
C GLU A 517 13.18 -8.46 -13.47
N ILE A 518 12.00 -7.93 -13.11
CA ILE A 518 11.88 -6.56 -12.60
C ILE A 518 12.65 -6.42 -11.28
N TYR A 519 12.51 -7.40 -10.36
CA TYR A 519 13.24 -7.42 -9.10
C TYR A 519 14.75 -7.58 -9.33
N GLU A 520 15.17 -8.47 -10.22
CA GLU A 520 16.59 -8.68 -10.56
C GLU A 520 17.26 -7.40 -11.08
N LYS A 521 16.54 -6.53 -11.80
CA LYS A 521 17.04 -5.21 -12.22
C LYS A 521 17.27 -4.23 -11.08
N THR A 522 16.67 -4.46 -9.91
CA THR A 522 17.01 -3.75 -8.67
C THR A 522 18.16 -4.43 -7.90
N GLY A 523 18.79 -5.45 -8.47
CA GLY A 523 19.85 -6.22 -7.83
C GLY A 523 19.36 -7.15 -6.72
N VAL A 524 18.05 -7.27 -6.54
CA VAL A 524 17.43 -8.13 -5.52
C VAL A 524 16.83 -9.37 -6.16
N THR A 525 16.70 -10.45 -5.39
CA THR A 525 16.09 -11.69 -5.88
C THR A 525 14.65 -11.81 -5.41
N PHE A 526 13.76 -12.25 -6.32
CA PHE A 526 12.39 -12.63 -5.98
C PHE A 526 12.38 -14.07 -5.43
N ASP A 527 12.84 -14.21 -4.19
CA ASP A 527 13.09 -15.50 -3.55
C ASP A 527 12.48 -15.54 -2.14
N PHE A 528 11.62 -16.53 -1.90
CA PHE A 528 10.94 -16.77 -0.62
C PHE A 528 11.50 -17.99 0.14
N SER A 529 12.68 -18.48 -0.26
CA SER A 529 13.38 -19.57 0.40
C SER A 529 13.69 -19.26 1.87
N GLU A 530 13.75 -20.32 2.68
CA GLU A 530 14.13 -20.23 4.10
C GLU A 530 15.47 -19.52 4.28
N GLU A 531 16.48 -19.88 3.49
CA GLU A 531 17.83 -19.30 3.52
C GLU A 531 17.81 -17.78 3.27
N ARG A 532 17.04 -17.33 2.27
CA ARG A 532 16.93 -15.91 1.94
C ARG A 532 16.28 -15.14 3.08
N ILE A 533 15.18 -15.64 3.61
CA ILE A 533 14.44 -14.97 4.70
C ILE A 533 15.28 -14.92 5.99
N GLU A 534 15.99 -16.00 6.32
CA GLU A 534 16.91 -16.06 7.46
C GLU A 534 18.04 -15.03 7.33
N SER A 535 18.68 -14.97 6.16
CA SER A 535 19.77 -14.03 5.88
C SER A 535 19.32 -12.58 6.05
N ILE A 536 18.17 -12.21 5.47
CA ILE A 536 17.62 -10.86 5.56
C ILE A 536 17.30 -10.50 7.01
N ALA A 537 16.57 -11.37 7.71
CA ALA A 537 16.14 -11.10 9.07
C ALA A 537 17.32 -10.97 10.04
N SER A 538 18.33 -11.82 9.89
CA SER A 538 19.55 -11.79 10.72
C SER A 538 20.31 -10.49 10.56
N VAL A 539 20.52 -10.01 9.33
CA VAL A 539 21.24 -8.74 9.09
C VAL A 539 20.52 -7.55 9.73
N ILE A 540 19.18 -7.51 9.67
CA ILE A 540 18.40 -6.45 10.31
C ILE A 540 18.50 -6.54 11.83
N PHE A 541 18.43 -7.74 12.39
CA PHE A 541 18.59 -7.97 13.83
C PHE A 541 19.96 -7.51 14.34
N ASP A 542 21.03 -7.89 13.64
CA ASP A 542 22.40 -7.49 13.98
C ASP A 542 22.54 -5.97 13.94
N LEU A 543 22.01 -5.31 12.91
CA LEU A 543 22.05 -3.86 12.82
C LEU A 543 21.27 -3.17 13.96
N ILE A 544 20.11 -3.69 14.34
CA ILE A 544 19.37 -3.17 15.51
C ILE A 544 20.21 -3.30 16.80
N ASN A 545 21.06 -4.33 16.89
CA ASN A 545 21.96 -4.53 18.02
C ASN A 545 23.21 -3.64 17.96
N GLU A 546 23.75 -3.37 16.78
CA GLU A 546 24.89 -2.46 16.54
C GLU A 546 24.56 -1.01 16.90
N LEU A 547 23.32 -0.58 16.68
CA LEU A 547 22.83 0.78 16.96
C LEU A 547 22.54 1.04 18.45
N LYS A 548 22.94 0.15 19.37
CA LYS A 548 22.68 0.27 20.82
C LYS A 548 23.46 1.40 21.51
#